data_AF-A0A2H0Q604-F1
#
_entry.id   AF-A0A2H0Q604-F1
#
_cell.length_a   1.000
_cell.length_b   1.000
_cell.length_c   1.000
_cell.angle_alpha   90.00
_cell.angle_beta   90.00
_cell.angle_gamma   90.00
#
_symmetry.space_group_name_H-M   'P 1'
#
loop_
_entity.id
_entity.type
_entity.pdbx_description
1 polymer ?
#
loop_
_entity_poly.entity_id
_entity_poly.type
_entity_poly.pdbx_seq_one_letter_code
_entity_poly.pdbx_strand_id
1 'polypeptide(L)'
;MQLPKGHIIQTLVLDEEVKLLIQQERWDDLDAMAKRWLSKGGIIHQKLLEVVPFEHIEHILALRQGPDDDEGIWHDDGSRLLAFSLSLTNDPSLVDGGEIEIRHKEDDIYTKLLCQNFGTLVIFNTGKDGFEHRVSAVKSGKRLVLAGWCT
;
A
#
# COMPACT_ATOMS: atom_id res chain seq x y z
N MET A 1 14.85 7.48 -8.25
CA MET A 1 14.94 6.45 -9.30
C MET A 1 13.54 6.26 -9.84
N GLN A 2 13.32 6.28 -11.16
CA GLN A 2 11.99 6.02 -11.72
C GLN A 2 11.77 4.51 -11.80
N LEU A 3 10.67 4.00 -11.24
CA LEU A 3 10.31 2.59 -11.38
C LEU A 3 9.75 2.35 -12.78
N PRO A 4 10.38 1.55 -13.67
CA PRO A 4 10.00 1.48 -15.09
C PRO A 4 8.57 0.99 -15.36
N LYS A 5 7.99 0.22 -14.43
CA LYS A 5 6.60 -0.27 -14.49
C LYS A 5 5.65 0.53 -13.61
N GLY A 6 6.08 1.70 -13.12
CA GLY A 6 5.36 2.47 -12.12
C GLY A 6 5.42 1.89 -10.70
N HIS A 7 5.90 0.66 -10.51
CA HIS A 7 5.91 0.00 -9.21
C HIS A 7 6.97 -1.10 -9.10
N ILE A 8 7.27 -1.50 -7.87
CA ILE A 8 7.98 -2.72 -7.50
C ILE A 8 7.23 -3.41 -6.35
N ILE A 9 7.47 -4.71 -6.21
CA ILE A 9 6.85 -5.55 -5.18
C ILE A 9 7.94 -6.21 -4.37
N GLN A 10 7.81 -6.16 -3.05
CA GLN A 10 8.68 -6.81 -2.09
C GLN A 10 7.83 -7.60 -1.10
N THR A 11 8.39 -8.66 -0.52
CA THR A 11 7.74 -9.40 0.57
C THR A 11 8.51 -9.14 1.86
N LEU A 12 7.78 -8.73 2.90
CA LEU A 12 8.28 -8.60 4.25
C LEU A 12 7.82 -9.80 5.06
N VAL A 13 8.73 -10.33 5.87
CA VAL A 13 8.36 -11.26 6.94
C VAL A 13 7.90 -10.41 8.11
N LEU A 14 6.61 -10.46 8.42
CA LEU A 14 6.01 -9.77 9.55
C LEU A 14 5.78 -10.75 10.70
N ASP A 15 5.87 -10.27 11.93
CA ASP A 15 5.68 -11.09 13.12
C ASP A 15 4.24 -11.64 13.19
N GLU A 16 4.05 -12.85 13.71
CA GLU A 16 2.72 -13.45 13.89
C GLU A 16 1.84 -12.61 14.85
N GLU A 17 2.45 -11.80 15.71
CA GLU A 17 1.75 -10.81 16.53
C GLU A 17 0.89 -9.86 15.68
N VAL A 18 1.37 -9.48 14.48
CA VAL A 18 0.62 -8.59 13.58
C VAL A 18 -0.71 -9.22 13.19
N LYS A 19 -0.72 -10.51 12.84
CA LYS A 19 -1.96 -11.22 12.51
C LYS A 19 -2.91 -11.28 13.70
N LEU A 20 -2.37 -11.46 14.91
CA LEU A 20 -3.16 -11.46 16.14
C LEU A 20 -3.82 -10.10 16.39
N LEU A 21 -3.07 -9.00 16.24
CA LEU A 21 -3.62 -7.64 16.37
C LEU A 21 -4.74 -7.39 15.35
N ILE A 22 -4.58 -7.85 14.12
CA ILE A 22 -5.61 -7.72 13.07
C ILE A 22 -6.85 -8.54 13.42
N GLN A 23 -6.68 -9.79 13.87
CA GLN A 23 -7.79 -10.66 14.26
C GLN A 23 -8.56 -10.12 15.47
N GLN A 24 -7.87 -9.43 16.38
CA GLN A 24 -8.45 -8.81 17.57
C GLN A 24 -8.88 -7.35 17.35
N GLU A 25 -8.75 -6.84 16.12
CA GLU A 25 -9.08 -5.45 15.75
C GLU A 25 -8.37 -4.39 16.63
N ARG A 26 -7.13 -4.70 17.05
CA ARG A 26 -6.28 -3.85 17.92
C ARG A 26 -5.57 -2.77 17.08
N TRP A 27 -6.34 -1.85 16.52
CA TRP A 27 -5.85 -0.86 15.54
C TRP A 27 -4.80 0.10 16.09
N ASP A 28 -4.94 0.55 17.33
CA ASP A 28 -3.97 1.47 17.95
C ASP A 28 -2.60 0.81 18.11
N ASP A 29 -2.56 -0.47 18.48
CA ASP A 29 -1.31 -1.23 18.60
C ASP A 29 -0.72 -1.53 17.23
N LEU A 30 -1.56 -1.83 16.24
CA LEU A 30 -1.12 -2.04 14.86
C LEU A 30 -0.53 -0.76 14.26
N ASP A 31 -1.13 0.40 14.53
CA ASP A 31 -0.61 1.71 14.13
C ASP A 31 0.71 2.03 14.85
N ALA A 32 0.82 1.71 16.14
CA ALA A 32 2.07 1.83 16.88
C ALA A 32 3.18 0.93 16.30
N MET A 33 2.86 -0.30 15.86
CA MET A 33 3.79 -1.17 15.14
C MET A 33 4.20 -0.57 13.80
N ALA A 34 3.24 -0.06 13.02
CA ALA A 34 3.50 0.60 11.74
C ALA A 34 4.46 1.78 11.91
N LYS A 35 4.24 2.64 12.91
CA LYS A 35 5.15 3.74 13.27
C LYS A 35 6.57 3.26 13.54
N ARG A 36 6.76 2.11 14.19
CA ARG A 36 8.09 1.52 14.39
C ARG A 36 8.72 1.06 13.07
N TRP A 37 7.97 0.40 12.20
CA TRP A 37 8.47 -0.04 10.88
C TRP A 37 8.86 1.11 9.97
N LEU A 38 8.17 2.24 10.09
CA LEU A 38 8.39 3.47 9.31
C LEU A 38 9.42 4.42 9.95
N SER A 39 9.74 4.24 11.23
CA SER A 39 10.78 5.03 11.90
C SER A 39 12.17 4.77 11.32
N LYS A 40 13.12 5.68 11.56
CA LYS A 40 14.49 5.56 11.06
C LYS A 40 15.13 4.24 11.49
N GLY A 41 15.49 3.41 10.50
CA GLY A 41 16.08 2.10 10.72
C GLY A 41 15.06 0.95 10.83
N GLY A 42 13.76 1.25 10.80
CA GLY A 42 12.69 0.26 10.69
C GLY A 42 12.69 -0.43 9.32
N ILE A 43 12.07 -1.62 9.27
CA ILE A 43 12.13 -2.49 8.09
C ILE A 43 11.55 -1.84 6.83
N ILE A 44 10.42 -1.13 6.92
CA ILE A 44 9.80 -0.47 5.75
C ILE A 44 10.61 0.76 5.39
N HIS A 45 11.04 1.56 6.38
CA HIS A 45 11.88 2.73 6.15
C HIS A 45 13.16 2.38 5.38
N GLN A 46 13.85 1.29 5.73
CA GLN A 46 15.03 0.82 5.02
C GLN A 46 14.69 0.44 3.56
N LYS A 47 13.58 -0.27 3.33
CA LYS A 47 13.13 -0.64 1.98
C LYS A 47 12.79 0.55 1.10
N LEU A 48 12.18 1.59 1.67
CA LEU A 48 11.89 2.81 0.94
C LEU A 48 13.18 3.57 0.58
N LEU A 49 14.16 3.61 1.49
CA LEU A 49 15.45 4.28 1.23
C LEU A 49 16.28 3.59 0.15
N GLU A 50 16.10 2.28 -0.08
CA GLU A 50 16.69 1.55 -1.20
C GLU A 50 16.20 2.10 -2.56
N VAL A 51 15.02 2.73 -2.61
CA VAL A 51 14.39 3.25 -3.83
C VAL A 51 14.68 4.74 -4.03
N VAL A 52 14.45 5.55 -3.00
CA VAL A 52 14.73 6.99 -3.03
C VAL A 52 15.06 7.52 -1.64
N PRO A 53 16.01 8.45 -1.51
CA PRO A 53 16.14 9.24 -0.28
C PRO A 53 14.90 10.11 -0.07
N PHE A 54 14.40 10.18 1.18
CA PHE A 54 13.28 11.01 1.60
C PHE A 54 13.53 11.52 3.03
N GLU A 55 12.78 12.53 3.46
CA GLU A 55 12.90 13.14 4.79
C GLU A 55 11.74 12.78 5.71
N HIS A 56 10.54 12.68 5.14
CA HIS A 56 9.31 12.44 5.90
C HIS A 56 8.50 11.29 5.31
N ILE A 57 7.81 10.56 6.20
CA ILE A 57 6.81 9.56 5.85
C ILE A 57 5.52 9.91 6.57
N GLU A 58 4.42 9.93 5.82
CA GLU A 58 3.06 9.91 6.34
C GLU A 58 2.42 8.55 6.05
N HIS A 59 1.55 8.07 6.93
CA HIS A 59 0.87 6.79 6.75
C HIS A 59 -0.55 6.79 7.30
N ILE A 60 -1.34 5.85 6.79
CA ILE A 60 -2.66 5.50 7.29
C ILE A 60 -2.84 3.99 7.28
N LEU A 61 -3.61 3.48 8.24
CA LEU A 61 -4.23 2.16 8.12
C LEU A 61 -5.56 2.31 7.40
N ALA A 62 -5.74 1.60 6.29
CA ALA A 62 -6.96 1.63 5.50
C ALA A 62 -7.61 0.24 5.49
N LEU A 63 -8.74 0.13 6.19
CA LEU A 63 -9.63 -1.03 6.14
C LEU A 63 -10.76 -0.74 5.15
N ARG A 64 -10.84 -1.55 4.09
CA ARG A 64 -11.92 -1.51 3.10
C ARG A 64 -12.71 -2.81 3.16
N GLN A 65 -14.03 -2.74 3.07
CA GLN A 65 -14.91 -3.90 3.22
C GLN A 65 -16.11 -3.82 2.28
N GLY A 66 -16.36 -4.90 1.54
CA GLY A 66 -17.53 -5.02 0.69
C GLY A 66 -18.79 -5.44 1.45
N PRO A 67 -19.98 -5.22 0.86
CA PRO A 67 -20.19 -4.72 -0.51
C PRO A 67 -20.28 -3.19 -0.64
N ASP A 68 -20.27 -2.45 0.46
CA ASP A 68 -20.56 -1.01 0.49
C ASP A 68 -19.31 -0.12 0.26
N ASP A 69 -18.24 -0.69 -0.28
CA ASP A 69 -17.00 0.03 -0.59
C ASP A 69 -17.10 0.73 -1.95
N ASP A 70 -16.72 2.01 -2.00
CA ASP A 70 -16.82 2.81 -3.22
C ASP A 70 -15.67 2.55 -4.20
N GLU A 71 -15.89 2.76 -5.49
CA GLU A 71 -14.81 2.73 -6.47
C GLU A 71 -13.85 3.91 -6.24
N GLY A 72 -12.55 3.63 -6.13
CA GLY A 72 -11.54 4.68 -6.03
C GLY A 72 -11.42 5.48 -7.32
N ILE A 73 -11.18 6.79 -7.20
CA ILE A 73 -10.87 7.64 -8.34
C ILE A 73 -9.38 7.54 -8.69
N TRP A 74 -9.04 7.84 -9.94
CA TRP A 74 -7.63 8.02 -10.32
C TRP A 74 -7.06 9.25 -9.61
N HIS A 75 -5.93 9.07 -8.93
CA HIS A 75 -5.15 10.14 -8.34
C HIS A 75 -3.66 9.81 -8.40
N ASP A 76 -2.82 10.82 -8.23
CA ASP A 76 -1.38 10.73 -8.45
C ASP A 76 -0.56 10.98 -7.18
N ASP A 77 -1.20 11.27 -6.05
CA ASP A 77 -0.54 11.69 -4.80
C ASP A 77 0.32 12.95 -4.97
N GLY A 78 0.10 13.75 -6.01
CA GLY A 78 0.78 15.02 -6.24
C GLY A 78 2.31 14.92 -6.33
N SER A 79 3.00 15.76 -5.54
CA SER A 79 4.46 15.94 -5.61
C SER A 79 5.27 15.01 -4.72
N ARG A 80 4.64 14.01 -4.09
CA ARG A 80 5.30 13.02 -3.22
C ARG A 80 6.38 12.27 -3.98
N LEU A 81 7.45 11.84 -3.31
CA LEU A 81 8.56 11.13 -3.95
C LEU A 81 8.17 9.70 -4.34
N LEU A 82 7.46 9.02 -3.44
CA LEU A 82 6.96 7.66 -3.60
C LEU A 82 5.71 7.48 -2.77
N ALA A 83 4.87 6.54 -3.18
CA ALA A 83 3.79 5.99 -2.37
C ALA A 83 4.05 4.50 -2.14
N PHE A 84 3.47 3.95 -1.08
CA PHE A 84 3.54 2.52 -0.81
C PHE A 84 2.25 1.98 -0.21
N SER A 85 2.04 0.66 -0.38
CA SER A 85 0.98 -0.10 0.25
C SER A 85 1.52 -1.44 0.74
N LEU A 86 1.48 -1.65 2.05
CA LEU A 86 1.76 -2.94 2.66
C LEU A 86 0.44 -3.66 2.92
N SER A 87 0.29 -4.86 2.34
CA SER A 87 -0.86 -5.72 2.62
C SER A 87 -0.78 -6.32 4.01
N LEU A 88 -1.83 -6.05 4.78
CA LEU A 88 -2.10 -6.63 6.09
C LEU A 88 -3.35 -7.52 6.03
N THR A 89 -3.72 -7.98 4.83
CA THR A 89 -4.89 -8.83 4.63
C THR A 89 -4.52 -10.28 4.91
N ASN A 90 -5.09 -10.87 5.97
CA ASN A 90 -4.76 -12.22 6.42
C ASN A 90 -5.03 -13.31 5.37
N ASP A 91 -6.17 -13.20 4.66
CA ASP A 91 -6.54 -14.13 3.60
C ASP A 91 -7.05 -13.37 2.37
N PRO A 92 -6.15 -12.98 1.45
CA PRO A 92 -6.51 -12.25 0.24
C PRO A 92 -7.40 -13.05 -0.71
N SER A 93 -7.43 -14.38 -0.60
CA SER A 93 -8.26 -15.23 -1.47
C SER A 93 -9.76 -15.07 -1.20
N LEU A 94 -10.10 -14.51 -0.04
CA LEU A 94 -11.47 -14.18 0.37
C LEU A 94 -11.87 -12.75 -0.01
N VAL A 95 -10.99 -12.00 -0.68
CA VAL A 95 -11.26 -10.63 -1.12
C VAL A 95 -11.52 -10.61 -2.62
N ASP A 96 -12.71 -10.16 -3.00
CA ASP A 96 -13.05 -9.83 -4.39
C ASP A 96 -13.03 -8.31 -4.58
N GLY A 97 -12.38 -7.83 -5.64
CA GLY A 97 -12.08 -6.41 -5.86
C GLY A 97 -10.91 -5.90 -5.02
N GLY A 98 -10.87 -4.58 -4.77
CA GLY A 98 -9.77 -3.95 -4.00
C GLY A 98 -8.41 -3.99 -4.70
N GLU A 99 -8.39 -4.17 -6.02
CA GLU A 99 -7.17 -4.19 -6.81
C GLU A 99 -6.55 -2.80 -6.88
N ILE A 100 -5.22 -2.72 -6.84
CA ILE A 100 -4.49 -1.49 -7.14
C ILE A 100 -4.29 -1.42 -8.64
N GLU A 101 -4.82 -0.40 -9.28
CA GLU A 101 -4.63 -0.13 -10.69
C GLU A 101 -3.64 1.03 -10.85
N ILE A 102 -2.56 0.85 -11.61
CA ILE A 102 -1.47 1.81 -11.77
C ILE A 102 -1.20 2.04 -13.26
N ARG A 103 -1.07 3.29 -13.68
CA ARG A 103 -0.70 3.65 -15.05
C ARG A 103 0.12 4.92 -15.12
N HIS A 104 0.81 5.11 -16.24
CA HIS A 104 1.27 6.43 -16.62
C HIS A 104 0.08 7.27 -17.11
N LYS A 105 0.04 8.57 -16.82
CA LYS A 105 -1.09 9.47 -17.13
C LYS A 105 -1.41 9.57 -18.62
N GLU A 106 -0.43 9.29 -19.48
CA GLU A 106 -0.56 9.34 -20.93
C GLU A 106 -1.05 8.00 -21.53
N ASP A 107 -1.15 6.95 -20.71
CA ASP A 107 -1.52 5.61 -21.15
C ASP A 107 -2.98 5.28 -20.81
N ASP A 108 -3.68 4.65 -21.75
CA ASP A 108 -5.01 4.07 -21.51
C ASP A 108 -4.93 2.68 -20.84
N ILE A 109 -3.75 2.08 -20.85
CA ILE A 109 -3.49 0.74 -20.31
C ILE A 109 -2.94 0.88 -18.90
N TYR A 110 -3.51 0.13 -17.97
CA TYR A 110 -3.04 0.07 -16.58
C TYR A 110 -2.60 -1.33 -16.19
N THR A 111 -1.65 -1.39 -15.26
CA THR A 111 -1.33 -2.62 -14.54
C THR A 111 -2.33 -2.81 -13.42
N LYS A 112 -2.89 -4.02 -13.32
CA LYS A 112 -3.77 -4.42 -12.22
C LYS A 112 -3.01 -5.32 -11.24
N LEU A 113 -2.94 -4.91 -9.99
CA LEU A 113 -2.41 -5.68 -8.88
C LEU A 113 -3.57 -6.17 -8.02
N LEU A 114 -3.79 -7.48 -7.99
CA LEU A 114 -4.84 -8.09 -7.18
C LEU A 114 -4.65 -7.81 -5.68
N CYS A 115 -5.61 -8.21 -4.84
CA CYS A 115 -5.41 -8.19 -3.40
C CYS A 115 -4.14 -8.99 -3.04
N GLN A 116 -3.17 -8.32 -2.42
CA GLN A 116 -1.84 -8.88 -2.22
C GLN A 116 -1.78 -9.74 -0.97
N ASN A 117 -0.93 -10.77 -0.99
CA ASN A 117 -0.61 -11.59 0.17
C ASN A 117 -0.16 -10.76 1.38
N PHE A 118 -0.48 -11.24 2.58
CA PHE A 118 -0.01 -10.67 3.83
C PHE A 118 1.52 -10.47 3.81
N GLY A 119 1.97 -9.27 4.20
CA GLY A 119 3.39 -8.90 4.19
C GLY A 119 3.92 -8.41 2.84
N THR A 120 3.10 -8.39 1.78
CA THR A 120 3.52 -7.83 0.49
C THR A 120 3.51 -6.31 0.53
N LEU A 121 4.68 -5.71 0.31
CA LEU A 121 4.90 -4.27 0.15
C LEU A 121 4.97 -3.91 -1.34
N VAL A 122 4.03 -3.11 -1.80
CA VAL A 122 4.06 -2.47 -3.12
C VAL A 122 4.58 -1.05 -2.95
N ILE A 123 5.64 -0.69 -3.67
CA ILE A 123 6.18 0.67 -3.72
C ILE A 123 5.95 1.18 -5.14
N PHE A 124 5.38 2.36 -5.29
CA PHE A 124 5.00 2.88 -6.60
C PHE A 124 5.29 4.37 -6.77
N ASN A 125 5.50 4.74 -8.03
CA ASN A 125 5.70 6.10 -8.49
C ASN A 125 4.42 6.93 -8.29
N THR A 126 4.59 8.24 -8.23
CA THR A 126 3.52 9.22 -8.01
C THR A 126 3.41 10.16 -9.21
N GLY A 127 2.62 11.21 -9.08
CA GLY A 127 2.44 12.28 -10.06
C GLY A 127 3.73 13.00 -10.41
N LYS A 128 4.72 12.98 -9.50
CA LYS A 128 6.08 13.47 -9.76
C LYS A 128 6.72 12.81 -10.98
N ASP A 129 6.42 11.53 -11.21
CA ASP A 129 6.96 10.73 -12.30
C ASP A 129 5.93 10.46 -13.41
N GLY A 130 4.81 11.19 -13.41
CA GLY A 130 3.73 11.02 -14.40
C GLY A 130 2.84 9.81 -14.16
N PHE A 131 2.87 9.19 -12.98
CA PHE A 131 2.02 8.04 -12.65
C PHE A 131 0.79 8.45 -11.86
N GLU A 132 -0.28 7.69 -12.04
CA GLU A 132 -1.48 7.73 -11.23
C GLU A 132 -1.94 6.32 -10.90
N HIS A 133 -2.73 6.21 -9.85
CA HIS A 133 -3.31 4.96 -9.40
C HIS A 133 -4.73 5.15 -8.88
N ARG A 134 -5.43 4.04 -8.71
CA ARG A 134 -6.67 3.94 -7.96
C ARG A 134 -6.75 2.58 -7.30
N VAL A 135 -7.68 2.43 -6.37
CA VAL A 135 -8.02 1.14 -5.79
C VAL A 135 -9.49 0.85 -6.07
N SER A 136 -9.77 -0.25 -6.76
CA SER A 136 -11.13 -0.64 -7.08
C SER A 136 -11.95 -0.93 -5.83
N ALA A 137 -13.28 -0.90 -5.95
CA ALA A 137 -14.17 -1.27 -4.86
C ALA A 137 -13.92 -2.71 -4.41
N VAL A 138 -13.87 -2.95 -3.10
CA VAL A 138 -13.99 -4.29 -2.50
C VAL A 138 -15.43 -4.73 -2.59
N LYS A 139 -15.70 -5.75 -3.41
CA LYS A 139 -17.05 -6.28 -3.63
C LYS A 139 -17.44 -7.30 -2.57
N SER A 140 -16.48 -8.06 -2.07
CA SER A 140 -16.66 -8.97 -0.94
C SER A 140 -15.36 -9.18 -0.17
N GLY A 141 -15.48 -9.52 1.12
CA GLY A 141 -14.34 -9.69 2.02
C GLY A 141 -13.86 -8.39 2.67
N LYS A 142 -12.70 -8.46 3.33
CA LYS A 142 -12.05 -7.36 4.04
C LYS A 142 -10.61 -7.19 3.55
N ARG A 143 -10.26 -6.01 3.07
CA ARG A 143 -8.90 -5.64 2.65
C ARG A 143 -8.32 -4.63 3.64
N LEU A 144 -7.25 -5.01 4.33
CA LEU A 144 -6.52 -4.13 5.23
C LEU A 144 -5.14 -3.84 4.65
N VAL A 145 -4.77 -2.56 4.59
CA VAL A 145 -3.43 -2.12 4.18
C VAL A 145 -2.90 -1.03 5.09
N LEU A 146 -1.58 -1.00 5.22
CA LEU A 146 -0.84 0.18 5.64
C LEU A 146 -0.41 0.92 4.36
N ALA A 147 -0.98 2.10 4.12
CA ALA A 147 -0.60 2.95 3.01
C ALA A 147 0.21 4.14 3.50
N GLY A 148 1.10 4.68 2.68
CA GLY A 148 1.84 5.88 3.04
C GLY A 148 2.61 6.52 1.90
N TRP A 149 3.17 7.70 2.18
CA TRP A 149 3.80 8.59 1.21
C TRP A 149 5.11 9.14 1.75
N CYS A 150 6.11 9.21 0.88
CA CYS A 150 7.42 9.79 1.17
C CYS A 150 7.54 11.20 0.57
N THR A 151 8.13 12.14 1.31
CA THR A 151 8.49 13.50 0.83
C THR A 151 9.92 13.87 1.15
#